data_AF-A0A950T3G9-F1
#
_entry.id   AF-A0A950T3G9-F1
#
_cell.length_a   1.000
_cell.length_b   1.000
_cell.length_c   1.000
_cell.angle_alpha   90.00
_cell.angle_beta   90.00
_cell.angle_gamma   90.00
#
_symmetry.space_group_name_H-M   'P 1'
#
loop_
_entity.id
_entity.type
_entity.pdbx_description
1 polymer ?
#
loop_
_entity_poly.entity_id
_entity_poly.type
_entity_poly.pdbx_seq_one_letter_code
_entity_poly.pdbx_strand_id
1 'polypeptide(L)'
;MEQARARQQVLTKPAGSLGRLEDLAVQIAGITGQSVPTLERKAVIVMAGDHGVTVEGVSAYPSEVTVQMVYNFLRGGAAINALARQTGAQVLI
;
A
#
# COMPACT_ATOMS: atom_id res chain seq x y z
N MET A 1 16.91 -14.97 -1.64
CA MET A 1 15.66 -15.61 -2.10
C MET A 1 15.65 -17.12 -1.90
N GLU A 2 16.72 -17.85 -2.26
CA GLU A 2 16.78 -19.32 -2.13
C GLU A 2 16.52 -19.82 -0.71
N GLN A 3 17.16 -19.22 0.30
CA GLN A 3 16.91 -19.56 1.71
C GLN A 3 15.44 -19.38 2.13
N ALA A 4 14.75 -18.34 1.63
CA ALA A 4 13.33 -18.12 1.93
C ALA A 4 12.43 -19.16 1.24
N ARG A 5 12.77 -19.57 0.00
CA ARG A 5 12.06 -20.66 -0.70
C ARG A 5 12.25 -22.00 0.02
N ALA A 6 13.48 -22.33 0.40
CA ALA A 6 13.79 -23.54 1.17
C ALA A 6 13.04 -23.54 2.51
N ARG A 7 12.97 -22.40 3.20
CA ARG A 7 12.16 -22.26 4.42
C ARG A 7 10.69 -22.55 4.16
N GLN A 8 10.07 -22.00 3.11
CA GLN A 8 8.66 -22.24 2.79
C GLN A 8 8.32 -23.74 2.60
N GLN A 9 9.27 -24.54 2.10
CA GLN A 9 9.10 -25.98 1.88
C GLN A 9 9.09 -26.80 3.18
N VAL A 10 9.69 -26.29 4.27
CA VAL A 10 9.82 -27.03 5.54
C VAL A 10 8.90 -26.52 6.65
N LEU A 11 8.07 -25.51 6.39
CA LEU A 11 7.07 -25.05 7.35
C LEU A 11 5.97 -26.11 7.55
N THR A 12 5.35 -26.11 8.73
CA THR A 12 4.27 -27.05 9.10
C THR A 12 2.96 -26.75 8.36
N LYS A 13 2.96 -27.00 7.05
CA LYS A 13 1.84 -26.85 6.11
C LYS A 13 2.10 -27.78 4.92
N PRO A 14 1.06 -28.24 4.20
CA PRO A 14 1.28 -28.89 2.91
C PRO A 14 2.05 -27.97 1.96
N ALA A 15 2.98 -28.52 1.17
CA ALA A 15 3.79 -27.72 0.26
C ALA A 15 2.91 -26.92 -0.70
N GLY A 16 3.14 -25.60 -0.78
CA GLY A 16 2.38 -24.69 -1.64
C GLY A 16 0.96 -24.37 -1.18
N SER A 17 0.50 -24.83 -0.01
CA SER A 17 -0.90 -24.67 0.41
C SER A 17 -1.31 -23.21 0.68
N LEU A 18 -0.36 -22.30 0.90
CA LEU A 18 -0.66 -20.87 1.05
C LEU A 18 -0.58 -20.10 -0.29
N GLY A 19 -0.29 -20.79 -1.40
CA GLY A 19 -0.29 -20.25 -2.75
C GLY A 19 0.47 -18.94 -2.87
N ARG A 20 -0.21 -17.88 -3.34
CA ARG A 20 0.38 -16.55 -3.58
C ARG A 20 1.04 -15.92 -2.35
N LEU A 21 0.64 -16.30 -1.13
CA LEU A 21 1.26 -15.78 0.09
C LEU A 21 2.70 -16.31 0.28
N GLU A 22 3.01 -17.50 -0.23
CA GLU A 22 4.38 -18.04 -0.19
C GLU A 22 5.30 -17.25 -1.12
N ASP A 23 4.84 -16.98 -2.34
CA ASP A 23 5.57 -16.19 -3.32
C ASP A 23 5.80 -14.75 -2.83
N LEU A 24 4.77 -14.14 -2.24
CA LEU A 24 4.89 -12.81 -1.64
C LEU A 24 5.92 -12.79 -0.51
N ALA A 25 5.91 -13.78 0.39
CA ALA A 25 6.90 -13.87 1.46
C ALA A 25 8.34 -13.99 0.92
N VAL A 26 8.55 -14.77 -0.14
CA VAL A 26 9.86 -14.92 -0.80
C VAL A 26 10.30 -13.63 -1.48
N GLN A 27 9.38 -12.92 -2.13
CA GLN A 27 9.66 -11.64 -2.78
C GLN A 27 10.09 -10.58 -1.74
N ILE A 28 9.34 -10.44 -0.64
CA ILE A 28 9.67 -9.51 0.45
C ILE A 28 11.03 -9.88 1.06
N ALA A 29 11.31 -11.17 1.27
CA ALA A 29 12.62 -11.63 1.73
C ALA A 29 13.75 -11.28 0.74
N GLY A 30 13.47 -11.29 -0.56
CA GLY A 30 14.40 -10.85 -1.60
C GLY A 30 14.70 -9.36 -1.54
N ILE A 31 13.66 -8.52 -1.40
CA ILE A 31 13.79 -7.05 -1.32
C ILE A 31 14.53 -6.61 -0.06
N THR A 32 14.21 -7.24 1.08
CA THR A 32 14.77 -6.87 2.39
C THR A 32 16.13 -7.52 2.67
N GLY A 33 16.51 -8.55 1.90
CA GLY A 33 17.69 -9.36 2.18
C GLY A 33 17.56 -10.25 3.43
N GLN A 34 16.38 -10.35 4.03
CA GLN A 34 16.12 -11.10 5.26
C GLN A 34 15.21 -12.29 4.99
N SER A 35 15.56 -13.49 5.46
CA SER A 35 14.75 -14.70 5.23
C SER A 35 13.41 -14.70 5.98
N VAL A 36 13.31 -13.93 7.07
CA VAL A 36 12.10 -13.69 7.85
C VAL A 36 12.00 -12.18 8.14
N PRO A 37 11.47 -11.39 7.19
CA PRO A 37 11.45 -9.94 7.32
C PRO A 37 10.35 -9.46 8.28
N THR A 38 10.62 -8.39 9.02
CA THR A 38 9.62 -7.67 9.81
C THR A 38 9.19 -6.38 9.09
N LEU A 39 7.89 -6.14 8.96
CA LEU A 39 7.32 -4.99 8.24
C LEU A 39 6.55 -4.05 9.18
N GLU A 40 7.28 -3.31 10.01
CA GLU A 40 6.67 -2.45 11.04
C GLU A 40 6.25 -1.08 10.51
N ARG A 41 7.05 -0.47 9.62
CA ARG A 41 6.82 0.88 9.11
C ARG A 41 6.22 0.83 7.71
N LYS A 42 4.97 1.25 7.59
CA LYS A 42 4.22 1.32 6.33
C LYS A 42 3.81 2.77 6.08
N ALA A 43 3.83 3.19 4.82
CA ALA A 43 3.38 4.51 4.41
C ALA A 43 2.64 4.45 3.07
N VAL A 44 1.70 5.36 2.89
CA VAL A 44 1.03 5.66 1.62
C VAL A 44 1.31 7.13 1.31
N ILE A 45 1.87 7.39 0.13
CA ILE A 45 2.12 8.76 -0.36
C ILE A 45 1.00 9.13 -1.33
N VAL A 46 0.25 10.18 -1.01
CA VAL A 46 -0.86 10.68 -1.80
C VAL A 46 -0.41 11.94 -2.54
N MET A 47 -0.05 11.78 -3.81
CA MET A 47 0.31 12.91 -4.67
C MET A 47 -0.97 13.58 -5.19
N ALA A 48 -1.10 14.89 -4.98
CA ALA A 48 -2.22 15.69 -5.47
C ALA A 48 -1.77 16.71 -6.52
N GLY A 49 -2.52 16.81 -7.63
CA GLY A 49 -2.29 17.78 -8.69
C GLY A 49 -3.54 18.00 -9.51
N ASP A 50 -3.79 19.26 -9.88
CA ASP A 50 -4.91 19.64 -10.75
C ASP A 50 -4.59 19.42 -12.22
N HIS A 51 -5.64 19.31 -13.03
CA HIS A 51 -5.54 19.04 -14.46
C HIS A 51 -6.33 20.07 -15.24
N GLY A 52 -5.71 20.76 -16.20
CA GLY A 52 -6.38 21.80 -16.99
C GLY A 52 -7.51 21.29 -17.90
N VAL A 53 -7.49 19.99 -18.25
CA VAL A 53 -8.52 19.35 -19.09
C VAL A 53 -9.92 19.35 -18.45
N THR A 54 -10.04 19.62 -17.16
CA THR A 54 -11.35 19.70 -16.48
C THR A 54 -12.24 20.82 -17.02
N VAL A 55 -11.67 21.82 -17.70
CA VAL A 55 -12.43 22.86 -18.42
C VAL A 55 -13.32 22.27 -19.52
N GLU A 56 -12.94 21.12 -20.09
CA GLU A 56 -13.71 20.41 -21.12
C GLU A 56 -14.88 19.60 -20.55
N GLY A 57 -15.16 19.69 -19.24
CA GLY A 57 -16.30 19.01 -18.61
C GLY A 57 -16.12 17.49 -18.48
N VAL A 58 -14.89 16.99 -18.51
CA VAL A 58 -14.58 15.55 -18.42
C VAL A 58 -14.77 14.95 -17.01
N SER A 59 -15.02 15.79 -16.00
CA SER A 59 -15.22 15.40 -14.59
C SER A 59 -16.60 15.82 -14.11
N ALA A 60 -17.25 14.95 -13.33
CA ALA A 60 -18.50 15.28 -12.63
C ALA A 60 -18.30 16.20 -11.41
N TYR A 61 -17.06 16.36 -10.96
CA TYR A 61 -16.69 17.21 -9.82
C TYR A 61 -15.93 18.46 -10.28
N PRO A 62 -16.17 19.63 -9.67
CA PRO A 62 -15.37 20.83 -9.88
C PRO A 62 -13.89 20.63 -9.54
N SER A 63 -12.99 21.36 -10.21
CA SER A 63 -11.54 21.27 -9.96
C SER A 63 -11.13 21.60 -8.53
N GLU A 64 -11.86 22.49 -7.85
CA GLU A 64 -11.59 22.86 -6.44
C GLU A 64 -11.68 21.69 -5.45
N VAL A 65 -12.32 20.59 -5.85
CA VAL A 65 -12.42 19.38 -5.02
C VAL A 65 -11.03 18.79 -4.71
N THR A 66 -10.04 18.96 -5.60
CA THR A 66 -8.66 18.52 -5.33
C THR A 66 -8.13 19.15 -4.04
N VAL A 67 -8.21 20.47 -3.92
CA VAL A 67 -7.74 21.23 -2.74
C VAL A 67 -8.56 20.86 -1.51
N GLN A 68 -9.88 20.74 -1.64
CA GLN A 68 -10.76 20.33 -0.55
C GLN A 68 -10.39 18.93 -0.02
N MET A 69 -10.06 17.99 -0.91
CA MET A 69 -9.63 16.64 -0.54
C MET A 69 -8.25 16.62 0.10
N VAL A 70 -7.30 17.45 -0.33
CA VAL A 70 -6.02 17.63 0.37
C VAL A 70 -6.25 18.05 1.82
N TYR A 71 -7.11 19.05 2.07
CA TYR A 71 -7.48 19.41 3.44
C TYR A 71 -8.19 18.27 4.19
N ASN A 72 -9.01 17.47 3.51
CA ASN A 72 -9.64 16.30 4.10
C ASN A 72 -8.61 15.22 4.50
N PHE A 73 -7.58 14.98 3.67
CA PHE A 73 -6.48 14.06 3.99
C PHE A 73 -5.68 14.53 5.21
N LEU A 74 -5.33 15.82 5.25
CA LEU A 74 -4.60 16.44 6.37
C LEU A 74 -5.41 16.37 7.67
N ARG A 75 -6.73 16.49 7.60
CA ARG A 75 -7.64 16.36 8.75
C ARG A 75 -7.94 14.90 9.12
N GLY A 76 -7.47 13.92 8.36
CA GLY A 76 -7.68 12.51 8.65
C GLY A 76 -9.07 11.97 8.30
N GLY A 77 -9.85 12.72 7.51
CA GLY A 77 -11.28 12.47 7.26
C GLY A 77 -11.60 11.67 5.99
N ALA A 78 -10.61 11.41 5.13
CA ALA A 78 -10.83 10.62 3.92
C ALA A 78 -10.76 9.11 4.19
N ALA A 79 -11.28 8.32 3.24
CA ALA A 79 -11.24 6.86 3.30
C ALA A 79 -9.81 6.32 3.45
N ILE A 80 -8.82 6.91 2.77
CA ILE A 80 -7.42 6.48 2.88
C ILE A 80 -6.90 6.63 4.31
N ASN A 81 -7.32 7.67 5.04
CA ASN A 81 -6.92 7.86 6.43
C ASN A 81 -7.50 6.75 7.32
N ALA A 82 -8.75 6.33 7.09
CA ALA A 82 -9.37 5.25 7.83
C ALA A 82 -8.67 3.90 7.59
N LEU A 83 -8.42 3.55 6.33
CA LEU A 83 -7.73 2.31 5.97
C LEU A 83 -6.27 2.29 6.44
N ALA A 84 -5.58 3.44 6.36
CA ALA A 84 -4.21 3.56 6.83
C ALA A 84 -4.12 3.38 8.35
N ARG A 85 -5.04 3.98 9.13
CA ARG A 85 -5.12 3.74 10.58
C ARG A 85 -5.37 2.27 10.91
N GLN A 86 -6.34 1.64 10.24
CA GLN A 86 -6.66 0.22 10.47
C GLN A 86 -5.47 -0.71 10.17
N THR A 87 -4.66 -0.37 9.18
CA THR A 87 -3.52 -1.18 8.75
C THR A 87 -2.19 -0.76 9.38
N GLY A 88 -2.17 0.28 10.21
CA GLY A 88 -0.95 0.83 10.83
C GLY A 88 0.01 1.46 9.81
N ALA A 89 -0.52 2.10 8.77
CA ALA A 89 0.25 2.85 7.79
C ALA A 89 0.13 4.37 8.03
N GLN A 90 1.21 5.10 7.74
CA GLN A 90 1.20 6.56 7.71
C GLN A 90 0.64 7.06 6.38
N VAL A 91 -0.12 8.15 6.41
CA VAL A 91 -0.52 8.87 5.19
C VAL A 91 0.37 10.10 5.07
N LEU A 92 1.08 10.20 3.95
CA LEU A 92 1.89 11.35 3.55
C LEU A 92 1.18 11.99 2.37
N ILE A 93 1.01 13.31 2.39
CA ILE A 93 0.43 14.09 1.28
C ILE A 93 1.51 15.04 0.79
#